data_AF-A0A443RSN0-F1
#
_entry.id   AF-A0A443RSN0-F1
#
_cell.length_a   1.000
_cell.length_b   1.000
_cell.length_c   1.000
_cell.angle_alpha   90.00
_cell.angle_beta   90.00
_cell.angle_gamma   90.00
#
_symmetry.space_group_name_H-M   'P 1'
#
loop_
_entity.id
_entity.type
_entity.pdbx_description
1 polymer ?
#
loop_
_entity_poly.entity_id
_entity_poly.type
_entity_poly.pdbx_seq_one_letter_code
_entity_poly.pdbx_strand_id
1 'polypeptide(L)'
;MSVNLVAVTASAGVPLFTRNICLNKPNEECIPFATLAALNGVNLFSRLNAYNLMSASTTDAKIWWKLYKGSIVLILIATTDTESTFSHSSNDMLSNLLDLIFDMASQRNDISKHGTIEKIT
;
A
#
# COMPACT_ATOMS: atom_id res chain seq x y z
N MET A 1 10.29 -18.45 -2.00
CA MET A 1 10.70 -17.12 -1.53
C MET A 1 9.45 -16.26 -1.49
N SER A 2 9.33 -15.35 -0.52
CA SER A 2 8.24 -14.36 -0.48
C SER A 2 8.84 -12.99 -0.19
N VAL A 3 8.77 -12.11 -1.18
CA VAL A 3 9.05 -10.68 -1.03
C VAL A 3 7.71 -9.99 -0.93
N ASN A 4 7.41 -9.43 0.24
CA ASN A 4 6.20 -8.64 0.45
C ASN A 4 6.58 -7.16 0.44
N LEU A 5 6.36 -6.49 -0.69
CA LEU A 5 6.50 -5.03 -0.78
C LEU A 5 5.16 -4.37 -0.48
N VAL A 6 5.17 -3.41 0.45
CA VAL A 6 4.04 -2.52 0.68
C VAL A 6 4.44 -1.11 0.26
N ALA A 7 3.73 -0.53 -0.70
CA ALA A 7 3.90 0.86 -1.11
C ALA A 7 2.61 1.65 -0.93
N VAL A 8 2.72 2.81 -0.27
CA VAL A 8 1.64 3.79 -0.17
C VAL A 8 1.95 4.88 -1.17
N THR A 9 0.98 5.24 -1.99
CA THR A 9 1.14 6.28 -2.99
C THR A 9 -0.03 7.27 -2.91
N ALA A 10 0.22 8.53 -3.26
CA ALA A 10 -0.84 9.49 -3.50
C ALA A 10 -1.55 9.12 -4.82
N SER A 11 -2.84 9.45 -4.93
CA SER A 11 -3.61 9.24 -6.16
C SER A 11 -3.02 9.93 -7.39
N ALA A 12 -2.12 10.90 -7.20
CA ALA A 12 -1.37 11.57 -8.26
C ALA A 12 -0.18 10.75 -8.81
N GLY A 13 0.09 9.55 -8.30
CA GLY A 13 1.19 8.71 -8.78
C GLY A 13 2.39 8.62 -7.83
N VAL A 14 2.54 9.57 -6.90
CA VAL A 14 3.74 9.74 -6.08
C VAL A 14 3.81 8.71 -4.94
N PRO A 15 4.85 7.86 -4.87
CA PRO A 15 5.12 7.04 -3.70
C PRO A 15 5.38 7.89 -2.44
N LEU A 16 4.56 7.67 -1.42
CA LEU A 16 4.67 8.29 -0.09
C LEU A 16 5.50 7.43 0.86
N PHE A 17 5.39 6.11 0.71
CA PHE A 17 6.07 5.14 1.55
C PHE A 17 6.32 3.85 0.77
N THR A 18 7.43 3.19 1.03
CA THR A 18 7.73 1.87 0.47
C THR A 18 8.49 1.06 1.52
N ARG A 19 8.04 -0.15 1.77
CA ARG A 19 8.70 -1.10 2.66
C ARG A 19 8.88 -2.43 1.96
N ASN A 20 10.13 -2.83 1.84
CA ASN A 20 10.49 -4.17 1.37
C ASN A 20 10.65 -5.10 2.58
N ILE A 21 9.93 -6.22 2.57
CA ILE A 21 10.10 -7.31 3.54
C ILE A 21 10.56 -8.53 2.74
N CYS A 22 11.88 -8.73 2.67
CA CYS A 22 12.49 -9.98 2.20
C CYS A 22 12.77 -10.87 3.40
N LEU A 23 11.97 -11.92 3.59
CA LEU A 23 12.12 -12.85 4.72
C LEU A 23 13.41 -13.69 4.64
N ASN A 24 13.98 -13.89 3.45
CA ASN A 24 15.10 -14.84 3.23
C ASN A 24 16.30 -14.27 2.45
N LYS A 25 16.33 -12.96 2.15
CA LYS A 25 17.43 -12.29 1.45
C LYS A 25 17.57 -10.84 1.96
N PRO A 26 18.47 -10.55 2.90
CA PRO A 26 18.62 -9.22 3.49
C PRO A 26 19.18 -8.15 2.53
N ASN A 27 19.46 -8.49 1.26
CA ASN A 27 20.09 -7.59 0.29
C ASN A 27 19.44 -7.64 -1.10
N GLU A 28 18.18 -8.08 -1.20
CA GLU A 28 17.45 -7.97 -2.47
C GLU A 28 17.04 -6.50 -2.68
N GLU A 29 17.37 -5.96 -3.86
CA GLU A 29 17.17 -4.55 -4.15
C GLU A 29 15.69 -4.16 -3.97
N CYS A 30 15.45 -3.04 -3.30
CA CYS A 30 14.13 -2.41 -3.25
C CYS A 30 13.62 -2.21 -4.68
N ILE A 31 12.32 -2.47 -4.90
CA ILE A 31 11.71 -2.22 -6.21
C ILE A 31 11.99 -0.78 -6.64
N PRO A 32 12.54 -0.55 -7.85
CA PRO A 32 12.85 0.78 -8.32
C PRO A 32 11.63 1.70 -8.29
N PHE A 33 11.86 2.98 -7.97
CA PHE A 33 10.81 4.01 -7.99
C PHE A 33 10.03 4.04 -9.30
N ALA A 34 10.73 3.89 -10.43
CA ALA A 34 10.12 3.86 -11.75
C ALA A 34 9.08 2.74 -11.90
N THR A 35 9.36 1.55 -11.34
CA THR A 35 8.44 0.41 -11.35
C THR A 35 7.22 0.69 -10.50
N LEU A 36 7.38 1.28 -9.31
CA LEU A 36 6.26 1.68 -8.46
C LEU A 36 5.38 2.76 -9.11
N ALA A 37 6.00 3.75 -9.74
CA ALA A 37 5.29 4.79 -10.48
C ALA A 37 4.49 4.19 -11.66
N ALA A 38 5.08 3.23 -12.39
CA ALA A 38 4.39 2.51 -13.45
C ALA A 38 3.19 1.70 -12.94
N LEU A 39 3.36 0.94 -11.85
CA LEU A 39 2.26 0.17 -11.23
C LEU A 39 1.12 1.08 -10.75
N ASN A 40 1.45 2.26 -10.25
CA ASN A 40 0.44 3.23 -9.87
C ASN A 40 -0.25 3.84 -11.10
N GLY A 41 0.50 4.08 -12.18
CA GLY A 41 -0.03 4.49 -13.48
C GLY A 41 -1.03 3.49 -14.05
N VAL A 42 -0.76 2.18 -13.92
CA VAL A 42 -1.70 1.12 -14.32
C VAL A 42 -3.01 1.20 -13.51
N ASN A 43 -2.93 1.38 -12.19
CA ASN A 43 -4.12 1.57 -11.36
C ASN A 43 -4.90 2.84 -11.76
N LEU A 44 -4.19 3.96 -11.96
CA LEU A 44 -4.79 5.22 -12.38
C LEU A 44 -5.48 5.09 -13.74
N PHE A 45 -4.85 4.43 -14.71
CA PHE A 45 -5.42 4.18 -16.03
C PHE A 45 -6.74 3.42 -15.93
N SER A 46 -6.81 2.36 -15.12
CA SER A 46 -8.07 1.65 -14.86
C SER A 46 -9.15 2.60 -14.32
N ARG A 47 -8.80 3.45 -13.34
CA ARG A 47 -9.73 4.39 -12.71
C ARG A 47 -10.24 5.47 -13.65
N LEU A 48 -9.37 5.97 -14.53
CA LEU A 48 -9.77 6.92 -15.58
C LEU A 48 -10.80 6.33 -16.55
N ASN A 49 -10.85 5.01 -16.67
CA ASN A 49 -11.85 4.28 -17.46
C ASN A 49 -13.03 3.76 -16.63
N ALA A 50 -13.27 4.33 -15.44
CA ALA A 50 -14.33 3.92 -14.50
C ALA A 50 -14.23 2.47 -13.96
N TYR A 51 -13.05 1.86 -14.03
CA TYR A 51 -12.78 0.54 -13.44
C TYR A 51 -11.87 0.63 -12.22
N ASN A 52 -12.06 -0.27 -11.26
CA ASN A 52 -11.22 -0.35 -10.07
C ASN A 52 -10.36 -1.61 -10.12
N LEU A 53 -9.08 -1.47 -10.49
CA LEU A 53 -8.15 -2.58 -10.55
C LEU A 53 -7.81 -3.04 -9.13
N MET A 54 -8.21 -4.27 -8.77
CA MET A 54 -7.99 -4.83 -7.43
C MET A 54 -6.73 -5.67 -7.33
N SER A 55 -6.41 -6.43 -8.37
CA SER A 55 -5.20 -7.24 -8.41
C SER A 55 -4.79 -7.58 -9.83
N ALA A 56 -3.53 -7.99 -9.97
CA ALA A 56 -2.94 -8.53 -11.18
C ALA A 56 -1.98 -9.65 -10.80
N SER A 57 -1.93 -10.70 -11.59
CA SER A 57 -0.97 -11.79 -11.44
C SER A 57 -0.02 -11.77 -12.63
N THR A 58 1.24 -12.01 -12.35
CA THR A 58 2.32 -12.27 -13.31
C THR A 58 2.90 -13.65 -12.99
N THR A 59 3.80 -14.16 -13.84
CA THR A 59 4.46 -15.44 -13.62
C THR A 59 5.21 -15.49 -12.28
N ASP A 60 5.77 -14.36 -11.84
CA ASP A 60 6.68 -14.32 -10.70
C ASP A 60 6.10 -13.59 -9.47
N ALA A 61 4.99 -12.86 -9.66
CA ALA A 61 4.45 -12.00 -8.62
C ALA A 61 2.94 -11.79 -8.75
N LYS A 62 2.30 -11.58 -7.60
CA LYS A 62 0.93 -11.10 -7.49
C LYS A 62 0.92 -9.71 -6.88
N ILE A 63 0.12 -8.84 -7.48
CA ILE A 63 0.04 -7.42 -7.15
C ILE A 63 -1.41 -7.13 -6.77
N TRP A 64 -1.60 -6.34 -5.72
CA TRP A 64 -2.90 -5.87 -5.28
C TRP A 64 -2.89 -4.37 -5.13
N TRP A 65 -4.01 -3.74 -5.46
CA TRP A 65 -4.24 -2.32 -5.22
C TRP A 65 -5.47 -2.12 -4.37
N LYS A 66 -5.40 -1.15 -3.45
CA LYS A 66 -6.57 -0.67 -2.71
C LYS A 66 -6.57 0.84 -2.66
N LEU A 67 -7.65 1.45 -3.18
CA LEU A 67 -7.89 2.88 -3.08
C LEU A 67 -8.63 3.18 -1.77
N TYR A 68 -8.12 4.15 -1.03
CA TYR A 68 -8.71 4.62 0.21
C TYR A 68 -9.04 6.11 0.14
N LYS A 69 -10.30 6.45 0.45
CA LYS A 69 -10.85 7.82 0.45
C LYS A 69 -10.49 8.65 -0.80
N GLY A 70 -10.38 8.00 -1.97
CA GLY A 70 -10.08 8.65 -3.25
C GLY A 70 -8.66 9.19 -3.44
N SER A 71 -7.83 9.21 -2.38
CA SER A 71 -6.57 9.97 -2.37
C SER A 71 -5.33 9.11 -2.11
N ILE A 72 -5.48 7.94 -1.50
CA ILE A 72 -4.36 7.07 -1.11
C ILE A 72 -4.53 5.72 -1.80
N VAL A 73 -3.49 5.28 -2.50
CA VAL A 73 -3.44 3.97 -3.16
C VAL A 73 -2.37 3.14 -2.48
N LEU A 74 -2.80 2.01 -1.91
CA LEU A 74 -1.92 1.00 -1.36
C LEU A 74 -1.64 -0.05 -2.43
N ILE A 75 -0.37 -0.38 -2.61
CA ILE A 75 0.11 -1.41 -3.53
C ILE A 75 0.81 -2.48 -2.69
N LEU A 76 0.34 -3.72 -2.76
CA LEU A 76 1.02 -4.89 -2.21
C LEU A 76 1.55 -5.72 -3.36
N ILE A 77 2.81 -6.14 -3.27
CA ILE A 77 3.42 -7.04 -4.23
C ILE A 77 3.95 -8.22 -3.43
N ALA A 78 3.49 -9.42 -3.77
CA ALA A 78 4.01 -10.67 -3.25
C ALA A 78 4.68 -11.42 -4.40
N THR A 79 5.98 -11.67 -4.31
CA THR A 79 6.66 -12.61 -5.22
C THR A 79 6.44 -14.04 -4.72
N THR A 80 6.10 -14.95 -5.62
CA THR A 80 5.78 -16.35 -5.26
C THR A 80 6.72 -17.29 -5.98
N ASP A 81 7.44 -18.12 -5.23
CA ASP A 81 8.01 -19.36 -5.79
C ASP A 81 6.99 -20.52 -5.78
N THR A 82 5.86 -20.37 -5.07
CA THR A 82 4.83 -21.41 -4.92
C THR A 82 3.42 -20.80 -4.95
N GLU A 83 2.62 -21.21 -5.95
CA GLU A 83 1.35 -20.57 -6.35
C GLU A 83 0.17 -20.68 -5.36
N SER A 84 0.21 -21.59 -4.39
CA SER A 84 -0.98 -21.91 -3.61
C SER A 84 -0.90 -21.33 -2.21
N THR A 85 -1.68 -20.28 -1.90
CA THR A 85 -2.40 -20.00 -0.62
C THR A 85 -2.68 -18.49 -0.38
N PHE A 86 -2.01 -17.57 -1.08
CA PHE A 86 -2.05 -16.14 -0.70
C PHE A 86 -3.32 -15.33 -1.08
N SER A 87 -4.26 -15.86 -1.86
CA SER A 87 -5.26 -14.99 -2.51
C SER A 87 -6.31 -14.38 -1.58
N HIS A 88 -6.78 -15.09 -0.55
CA HIS A 88 -7.88 -14.59 0.28
C HIS A 88 -7.37 -13.77 1.47
N SER A 89 -6.39 -14.32 2.21
CA SER A 89 -5.80 -13.68 3.38
C SER A 89 -5.15 -12.32 3.08
N SER A 90 -4.58 -12.12 1.88
CA SER A 90 -3.90 -10.85 1.56
C SER A 90 -4.85 -9.66 1.38
N ASN A 91 -6.07 -9.86 0.87
CA ASN A 91 -7.04 -8.78 0.74
C ASN A 91 -7.54 -8.28 2.11
N ASP A 92 -7.76 -9.22 3.03
CA ASP A 92 -8.15 -8.89 4.40
C ASP A 92 -7.00 -8.21 5.14
N MET A 93 -5.77 -8.68 4.95
CA MET A 93 -4.57 -8.05 5.53
C MET A 93 -4.34 -6.63 5.01
N LEU A 94 -4.48 -6.39 3.71
CA LEU A 94 -4.43 -5.05 3.10
C LEU A 94 -5.49 -4.11 3.70
N SER A 95 -6.69 -4.65 3.92
CA SER A 95 -7.81 -3.89 4.47
C SER A 95 -7.54 -3.51 5.92
N ASN A 96 -7.19 -4.48 6.75
CA ASN A 96 -6.87 -4.28 8.15
C ASN A 96 -5.67 -3.35 8.35
N LEU A 97 -4.66 -3.43 7.47
CA LEU A 97 -3.50 -2.53 7.52
C LEU A 97 -3.90 -1.08 7.28
N LEU A 98 -4.78 -0.82 6.30
CA LEU A 98 -5.27 0.54 6.05
C LEU A 98 -6.07 1.04 7.23
N ASP A 99 -7.01 0.24 7.74
CA ASP A 99 -7.84 0.63 8.87
C ASP A 99 -6.95 0.98 10.08
N LEU A 100 -5.93 0.17 10.37
CA LEU A 100 -4.96 0.46 11.45
C LEU A 100 -4.14 1.75 11.21
N ILE A 101 -3.65 1.98 9.99
CA ILE A 101 -2.88 3.21 9.68
C ILE A 101 -3.76 4.46 9.85
N PHE A 102 -5.02 4.41 9.40
CA PHE A 102 -5.92 5.54 9.50
C PHE A 102 -6.49 5.74 10.88
N ASP A 103 -6.78 4.68 11.63
CA ASP A 103 -7.17 4.78 13.03
C ASP A 103 -6.08 5.49 13.83
N MET A 104 -4.81 5.11 13.61
CA MET A 104 -3.66 5.80 14.19
C MET A 104 -3.54 7.27 13.75
N ALA A 105 -3.74 7.55 12.47
CA ALA A 105 -3.72 8.93 11.95
C ALA A 105 -4.88 9.79 12.48
N SER A 106 -6.06 9.19 12.68
CA SER A 106 -7.25 9.86 13.18
C SER A 106 -7.11 10.20 14.67
N GLN A 107 -6.63 9.26 15.49
CA GLN A 107 -6.39 9.49 16.92
C GLN A 107 -5.39 10.62 17.18
N ARG A 108 -4.40 10.82 16.30
CA ARG A 108 -3.43 11.93 16.42
C ARG A 108 -4.08 13.31 16.24
N ASN A 109 -5.13 13.43 15.43
CA ASN A 109 -5.82 14.70 15.22
C ASN A 109 -6.65 15.14 16.44
N ASP A 110 -7.12 14.20 17.25
CA ASP A 110 -7.90 14.50 18.46
C ASP A 110 -6.99 14.98 19.61
N ILE A 111 -5.78 14.43 19.72
CA ILE A 111 -4.78 14.88 20.71
C ILE A 111 -4.30 16.31 20.40
N SER A 112 -4.13 16.67 19.12
CA SER A 112 -3.75 18.02 18.71
C SER A 112 -4.78 19.09 19.08
N LYS A 113 -6.07 18.75 19.16
CA LYS A 113 -7.13 19.71 19.50
C LYS A 113 -7.22 19.96 21.00
N HIS A 114 -6.72 19.06 21.84
CA HIS A 114 -6.77 19.22 23.30
C HIS A 114 -5.53 19.94 23.88
N GLY A 115 -4.41 19.99 23.16
CA GLY A 115 -3.17 20.61 23.64
C GLY A 115 -3.07 22.14 23.52
N THR A 116 -4.13 22.86 23.12
CA THR A 116 -4.09 24.33 22.93
C THR A 116 -4.71 25.12 24.10
N ILE A 117 -5.29 24.47 25.12
CA ILE A 117 -5.88 25.17 26.28
C ILE A 117 -5.07 24.91 27.56
N GLU A 118 -3.76 25.13 27.54
CA GLU A 118 -2.98 25.39 28.77
C GLU A 118 -1.82 26.34 28.45
N LYS A 119 -2.17 27.54 28.00
CA LYS A 119 -1.26 28.68 28.15
C LYS A 119 -2.09 29.95 28.28
N ILE A 120 -1.83 30.64 29.39
CA ILE A 120 -2.08 32.07 29.68
C ILE A 120 -3.22 32.31 30.69
N THR A 121 -2.74 32.61 31.90
CA THR A 121 -3.33 33.36 33.03
C THR A 121 -4.02 32.56 34.12
#